data_AF-A0A6P0WZJ8-F1
#
_entry.id   AF-A0A6P0WZJ8-F1
#
_cell.length_a   1.000
_cell.length_b   1.000
_cell.length_c   1.000
_cell.angle_alpha   90.00
_cell.angle_beta   90.00
_cell.angle_gamma   90.00
#
_symmetry.space_group_name_H-M   'P 1'
#
loop_
_entity.id
_entity.type
_entity.pdbx_description
1 polymer ?
#
loop_
_entity_poly.entity_id
_entity_poly.type
_entity_poly.pdbx_seq_one_letter_code
_entity_poly.pdbx_strand_id
1 'polypeptide(L)'
;METPDVIFMNEQLQQLVIAVQQQPRGTGERQKVVAQLVEQMLCSRKICRSPQGQTLAGIYGDIFQEIQQQLKDEVEGKIDNYNSESLGIRQWVTEIRGRVFQQVLDETCLQQLALVAQQYAPKTQERQYAVEELVNALCLSGKLRRQGNIPDHIYREAVNQTLFYLCRKIDKYQPDKGRFLGWVNYRLERILRKTYRLEKEELAQSLKAKIIHIKYQLSSLVRKTKLEDVQLWLKLKLKGLIPEVSWWMDIGLILAALATLSQLMVRETIVADALLFEMAKASLPVSEILAEHQQEEIEENFLANIPAPEVEVTLLDKVRQYIADDPKRLCQKHIREHPEATFQEIALRRLGGESWKQISAALGIGIPTLSNFFQRRLKALVPEIRSYIEEYFD
;
A
#
# COMPACT_ATOMS: atom_id res chain seq x y z
N MET A 1 23.90 -7.78 17.40
CA MET A 1 24.54 -8.85 18.19
C MET A 1 24.07 -10.17 17.62
N GLU A 2 24.98 -10.92 17.00
CA GLU A 2 24.69 -12.26 16.50
C GLU A 2 24.45 -13.20 17.69
N THR A 3 23.40 -14.02 17.65
CA THR A 3 23.10 -14.97 18.73
C THR A 3 24.16 -16.09 18.76
N PRO A 4 24.45 -16.71 19.92
CA PRO A 4 25.44 -17.79 20.01
C PRO A 4 25.18 -18.95 19.04
N ASP A 5 23.91 -19.30 18.82
CA ASP A 5 23.48 -20.34 17.86
C ASP A 5 23.83 -20.00 16.41
N VAL A 6 23.85 -18.71 16.09
CA VAL A 6 24.14 -18.16 14.76
C VAL A 6 25.64 -18.22 14.45
N ILE A 7 26.48 -18.04 15.47
CA ILE A 7 27.95 -18.15 15.38
C ILE A 7 28.35 -19.61 15.23
N PHE A 8 27.78 -20.51 16.04
CA PHE A 8 28.04 -21.95 15.97
C PHE A 8 27.68 -22.54 14.59
N MET A 9 26.51 -22.19 14.04
CA MET A 9 26.11 -22.58 12.68
C MET A 9 27.08 -22.09 11.60
N ASN A 10 27.71 -20.91 11.78
CA ASN A 10 28.68 -20.38 10.81
C ASN A 10 29.99 -21.15 10.82
N GLU A 11 30.49 -21.48 12.01
CA GLU A 11 31.71 -22.28 12.16
C GLU A 11 31.53 -23.68 11.56
N GLN A 12 30.36 -24.31 11.77
CA GLN A 12 30.04 -25.60 11.15
C GLN A 12 30.01 -25.53 9.62
N LEU A 13 29.39 -24.49 9.04
CA LEU A 13 29.38 -24.30 7.58
C LEU A 13 30.78 -24.05 7.02
N GLN A 14 31.63 -23.29 7.73
CA GLN A 14 33.02 -23.07 7.33
C GLN A 14 33.85 -24.37 7.38
N GLN A 15 33.70 -25.17 8.42
CA GLN A 15 34.38 -26.46 8.54
C GLN A 15 33.99 -27.43 7.41
N LEU A 16 32.71 -27.48 7.05
CA LEU A 16 32.22 -28.30 5.95
C LEU A 16 32.77 -27.82 4.59
N VAL A 17 32.88 -26.51 4.37
CA VAL A 17 33.47 -25.97 3.13
C VAL A 17 34.96 -26.34 3.01
N ILE A 18 35.73 -26.21 4.09
CA ILE A 18 37.15 -26.59 4.12
C ILE A 18 37.30 -28.10 3.85
N ALA A 19 36.45 -28.93 4.44
CA ALA A 19 36.46 -30.38 4.22
C ALA A 19 36.18 -30.76 2.76
N VAL A 20 35.27 -30.05 2.07
CA VAL A 20 35.02 -30.27 0.63
C VAL A 20 36.21 -29.86 -0.23
N GLN A 21 36.85 -28.72 0.08
CA GLN A 21 38.01 -28.22 -0.67
C GLN A 21 39.23 -29.15 -0.58
N GLN A 22 39.39 -29.86 0.54
CA GLN A 22 40.48 -30.82 0.75
C GLN A 22 40.29 -32.14 -0.01
N GLN A 23 39.10 -32.42 -0.55
CA GLN A 23 38.80 -33.67 -1.24
C GLN A 23 38.88 -33.53 -2.78
N PRO A 24 39.48 -34.49 -3.51
CA PRO A 24 39.54 -34.45 -4.97
C PRO A 24 38.17 -34.48 -5.65
N ARG A 25 38.04 -33.78 -6.78
CA ARG A 25 36.82 -33.77 -7.61
C ARG A 25 36.42 -35.20 -8.02
N GLY A 26 35.13 -35.52 -7.90
CA GLY A 26 34.56 -36.81 -8.33
C GLY A 26 34.69 -37.97 -7.33
N THR A 27 35.23 -37.74 -6.13
CA THR A 27 35.24 -38.75 -5.07
C THR A 27 33.86 -38.90 -4.42
N GLY A 28 33.44 -40.14 -4.12
CA GLY A 28 32.18 -40.40 -3.43
C GLY A 28 32.12 -39.81 -2.01
N GLU A 29 33.28 -39.55 -1.40
CA GLU A 29 33.38 -38.84 -0.12
C GLU A 29 33.07 -37.34 -0.28
N ARG A 30 33.58 -36.70 -1.35
CA ARG A 30 33.24 -35.31 -1.69
C ARG A 30 31.75 -35.11 -1.91
N GLN A 31 31.11 -36.03 -2.61
CA GLN A 31 29.66 -35.98 -2.82
C GLN A 31 28.88 -36.12 -1.50
N LYS A 32 29.36 -36.93 -0.55
CA LYS A 32 28.75 -37.04 0.79
C LYS A 32 28.91 -35.77 1.62
N VAL A 33 30.09 -35.17 1.63
CA VAL A 33 30.34 -33.92 2.39
C VAL A 33 29.58 -32.75 1.75
N VAL A 34 29.52 -32.67 0.41
CA VAL A 34 28.67 -31.70 -0.30
C VAL A 34 27.19 -31.92 0.03
N ALA A 35 26.71 -33.16 0.08
CA ALA A 35 25.33 -33.45 0.48
C ALA A 35 25.02 -32.98 1.91
N GLN A 36 25.95 -33.19 2.85
CA GLN A 36 25.84 -32.69 4.23
C GLN A 36 25.86 -31.16 4.30
N LEU A 37 26.73 -30.51 3.51
CA LEU A 37 26.77 -29.05 3.42
C LEU A 37 25.46 -28.49 2.87
N VAL A 38 24.94 -29.08 1.79
CA VAL A 38 23.65 -28.73 1.17
C VAL A 38 22.50 -28.91 2.15
N GLU A 39 22.48 -30.00 2.92
CA GLU A 39 21.49 -30.23 3.97
C GLU A 39 21.54 -29.12 5.03
N GLN A 40 22.72 -28.75 5.52
CA GLN A 40 22.88 -27.65 6.48
C GLN A 40 22.46 -26.28 5.90
N MET A 41 22.73 -26.04 4.61
CA MET A 41 22.27 -24.83 3.91
C MET A 41 20.73 -24.78 3.81
N LEU A 42 20.08 -25.93 3.62
CA LEU A 42 18.62 -26.07 3.52
C LEU A 42 17.92 -26.09 4.89
N CYS A 43 18.55 -26.64 5.94
CA CYS A 43 18.02 -26.70 7.32
C CYS A 43 17.66 -25.34 7.91
N SER A 44 18.27 -24.27 7.39
CA SER A 44 17.94 -22.89 7.75
C SER A 44 16.58 -22.39 7.23
N ARG A 45 15.89 -23.13 6.35
CA ARG A 45 14.60 -22.74 5.76
C ARG A 45 13.43 -23.64 6.12
N LYS A 46 12.24 -23.05 5.98
CA LYS A 46 10.91 -23.62 6.20
C LYS A 46 10.19 -23.98 4.89
N ILE A 47 10.88 -24.12 3.76
CA ILE A 47 10.23 -24.61 2.53
C ILE A 47 10.30 -26.14 2.58
N CYS A 48 9.19 -26.81 2.29
CA CYS A 48 9.05 -28.26 2.25
C CYS A 48 9.31 -28.96 3.60
N ARG A 49 8.99 -28.34 4.74
CA ARG A 49 9.00 -29.08 6.03
C ARG A 49 7.81 -30.03 6.05
N SER A 50 8.06 -31.34 6.21
CA SER A 50 6.96 -32.29 6.43
C SER A 50 6.23 -31.92 7.72
N PRO A 51 4.91 -31.68 7.69
CA PRO A 51 4.18 -31.21 8.87
C PRO A 51 4.14 -32.24 10.01
N GLN A 52 4.38 -33.54 9.76
CA GLN A 52 4.27 -34.63 10.75
C GLN A 52 4.92 -35.95 10.30
N GLY A 53 6.01 -35.93 9.53
CA GLY A 53 6.69 -37.16 9.10
C GLY A 53 5.95 -37.95 8.01
N GLN A 54 4.98 -37.34 7.34
CA GLN A 54 4.44 -37.87 6.08
C GLN A 54 5.40 -37.54 4.94
N THR A 55 5.67 -38.53 4.10
CA THR A 55 6.44 -38.41 2.88
C THR A 55 5.78 -37.36 1.98
N LEU A 56 6.55 -36.34 1.59
CA LEU A 56 6.14 -35.30 0.64
C LEU A 56 5.76 -35.97 -0.69
N ALA A 57 4.50 -36.34 -0.86
CA ALA A 57 4.03 -37.08 -2.02
C ALA A 57 3.54 -36.10 -3.10
N GLY A 58 4.22 -36.11 -4.25
CA GLY A 58 3.87 -35.33 -5.45
C GLY A 58 4.83 -34.17 -5.75
N ILE A 59 4.31 -33.11 -6.36
CA ILE A 59 5.05 -31.98 -6.93
C ILE A 59 5.99 -31.28 -5.92
N TYR A 60 5.64 -31.25 -4.63
CA TYR A 60 6.49 -30.69 -3.58
C TYR A 60 7.79 -31.47 -3.34
N GLY A 61 7.74 -32.81 -3.48
CA GLY A 61 8.91 -33.67 -3.40
C GLY A 61 9.82 -33.46 -4.60
N ASP A 62 9.24 -33.36 -5.80
CA ASP A 62 9.97 -33.14 -7.05
C ASP A 62 10.71 -31.80 -7.03
N ILE A 63 10.05 -30.73 -6.58
CA ILE A 63 10.67 -29.40 -6.43
C ILE A 63 11.80 -29.43 -5.41
N PHE A 64 11.63 -30.16 -4.29
CA PHE A 64 12.68 -30.28 -3.29
C PHE A 64 13.91 -31.04 -3.81
N GLN A 65 13.69 -32.13 -4.55
CA GLN A 65 14.78 -32.88 -5.19
C GLN A 65 15.51 -32.02 -6.24
N GLU A 66 14.76 -31.25 -7.04
CA GLU A 66 15.33 -30.34 -8.03
C GLU A 66 16.19 -29.24 -7.37
N ILE A 67 15.70 -28.63 -6.29
CA ILE A 67 16.47 -27.65 -5.49
C ILE A 67 17.75 -28.31 -4.94
N GLN A 68 17.63 -29.52 -4.39
CA GLN A 68 18.77 -30.22 -3.82
C GLN A 68 19.82 -30.55 -4.88
N GLN A 69 19.39 -30.97 -6.08
CA GLN A 69 20.30 -31.30 -7.17
C GLN A 69 21.00 -30.05 -7.73
N GLN A 70 20.25 -29.00 -8.05
CA GLN A 70 20.85 -27.76 -8.57
C GLN A 70 21.77 -27.08 -7.53
N LEU A 71 21.45 -27.19 -6.24
CA LEU A 71 22.31 -26.67 -5.19
C LEU A 71 23.61 -27.47 -5.07
N LYS A 72 23.57 -28.80 -5.24
CA LYS A 72 24.80 -29.62 -5.30
C LYS A 72 25.68 -29.19 -6.48
N ASP A 73 25.10 -29.03 -7.66
CA ASP A 73 25.83 -28.68 -8.88
C ASP A 73 26.47 -27.28 -8.77
N GLU A 74 25.73 -26.28 -8.27
CA GLU A 74 26.23 -24.92 -8.05
C GLU A 74 27.30 -24.85 -6.95
N VAL A 75 27.15 -25.63 -5.88
CA VAL A 75 28.16 -25.73 -4.82
C VAL A 75 29.43 -26.40 -5.37
N GLU A 76 29.32 -27.52 -6.09
CA GLU A 76 30.49 -28.20 -6.67
C GLU A 76 31.27 -27.30 -7.64
N GLY A 77 30.58 -26.46 -8.42
CA GLY A 77 31.21 -25.54 -9.36
C GLY A 77 31.91 -24.35 -8.71
N LYS A 78 31.47 -23.91 -7.52
CA LYS A 78 31.95 -22.66 -6.88
C LYS A 78 32.76 -22.85 -5.61
N ILE A 79 32.65 -24.00 -4.94
CA ILE A 79 33.30 -24.25 -3.66
C ILE A 79 34.82 -24.18 -3.75
N ASP A 80 35.40 -24.60 -4.87
CA ASP A 80 36.86 -24.56 -5.07
C ASP A 80 37.42 -23.14 -5.21
N ASN A 81 36.58 -22.18 -5.64
CA ASN A 81 36.95 -20.78 -5.86
C ASN A 81 36.57 -19.87 -4.67
N TYR A 82 35.91 -20.43 -3.66
CA TYR A 82 35.47 -19.68 -2.49
C TYR A 82 36.65 -19.41 -1.54
N ASN A 83 36.87 -18.13 -1.22
CA ASN A 83 37.85 -17.70 -0.23
C ASN A 83 37.15 -16.96 0.92
N SER A 84 37.33 -17.47 2.16
CA SER A 84 36.77 -16.91 3.39
C SER A 84 37.27 -15.49 3.73
N GLU A 85 38.36 -15.03 3.14
CA GLU A 85 38.87 -13.65 3.32
C GLU A 85 38.11 -12.62 2.47
N SER A 86 37.47 -13.06 1.38
CA SER A 86 36.82 -12.18 0.40
C SER A 86 35.32 -12.01 0.62
N LEU A 87 34.64 -13.05 1.09
CA LEU A 87 33.19 -13.09 1.25
C LEU A 87 32.84 -13.94 2.46
N GLY A 88 32.05 -13.38 3.38
CA GLY A 88 31.58 -14.14 4.55
C GLY A 88 30.73 -15.34 4.14
N ILE A 89 30.91 -16.48 4.82
CA ILE A 89 30.22 -17.76 4.51
C ILE A 89 28.71 -17.61 4.37
N ARG A 90 28.09 -16.76 5.19
CA ARG A 90 26.64 -16.49 5.14
C ARG A 90 26.21 -15.78 3.87
N GLN A 91 27.00 -14.81 3.44
CA GLN A 91 26.70 -14.05 2.24
C GLN A 91 26.84 -14.94 1.02
N TRP A 92 27.93 -15.73 0.95
CA TRP A 92 28.12 -16.75 -0.06
C TRP A 92 26.98 -17.78 -0.11
N VAL A 93 26.62 -18.36 1.04
CA VAL A 93 25.48 -19.30 1.13
C VAL A 93 24.19 -18.62 0.68
N THR A 94 23.94 -17.37 1.07
CA THR A 94 22.72 -16.64 0.69
C THR A 94 22.66 -16.34 -0.81
N GLU A 95 23.80 -16.02 -1.42
CA GLU A 95 23.92 -15.75 -2.86
C GLU A 95 23.72 -17.01 -3.70
N ILE A 96 24.42 -18.11 -3.38
CA ILE A 96 24.24 -19.40 -4.08
C ILE A 96 22.78 -19.84 -3.96
N ARG A 97 22.28 -19.84 -2.73
CA ARG A 97 20.90 -20.24 -2.44
C ARG A 97 19.89 -19.37 -3.17
N GLY A 98 20.06 -18.04 -3.14
CA GLY A 98 19.20 -17.10 -3.84
C GLY A 98 19.14 -17.35 -5.34
N ARG A 99 20.29 -17.65 -5.96
CA ARG A 99 20.37 -18.00 -7.38
C ARG A 99 19.63 -19.30 -7.71
N VAL A 100 19.89 -20.37 -6.96
CA VAL A 100 19.22 -21.67 -7.17
C VAL A 100 17.72 -21.54 -6.98
N PHE A 101 17.26 -20.82 -5.95
CA PHE A 101 15.83 -20.59 -5.76
C PHE A 101 15.20 -19.77 -6.88
N GLN A 102 15.90 -18.78 -7.45
CA GLN A 102 15.39 -18.03 -8.59
C GLN A 102 15.27 -18.88 -9.87
N GLN A 103 16.17 -19.85 -10.06
CA GLN A 103 16.19 -20.78 -11.19
C GLN A 103 15.12 -21.88 -11.05
N VAL A 104 15.00 -22.50 -9.88
CA VAL A 104 14.04 -23.62 -9.69
C VAL A 104 12.61 -23.11 -9.49
N LEU A 105 12.42 -21.98 -8.81
CA LEU A 105 11.11 -21.36 -8.60
C LEU A 105 10.73 -20.49 -9.81
N ASP A 106 10.66 -21.13 -10.97
CA ASP A 106 10.18 -20.55 -12.21
C ASP A 106 8.67 -20.32 -12.24
N GLU A 107 8.23 -19.47 -13.16
CA GLU A 107 6.83 -19.07 -13.29
C GLU A 107 5.91 -20.29 -13.47
N THR A 108 6.39 -21.29 -14.21
CA THR A 108 5.72 -22.58 -14.42
C THR A 108 5.58 -23.38 -13.11
N CYS A 109 6.65 -23.43 -12.31
CA CYS A 109 6.69 -24.10 -11.01
C CYS A 109 5.70 -23.44 -10.03
N LEU A 110 5.71 -22.11 -9.94
CA LEU A 110 4.77 -21.36 -9.09
C LEU A 110 3.31 -21.56 -9.54
N GLN A 111 3.06 -21.65 -10.84
CA GLN A 111 1.73 -21.95 -11.37
C GLN A 111 1.28 -23.37 -11.01
N GLN A 112 2.16 -24.37 -11.10
CA GLN A 112 1.86 -25.74 -10.70
C GLN A 112 1.54 -25.83 -9.21
N LEU A 113 2.33 -25.16 -8.35
CA LEU A 113 2.07 -25.06 -6.92
C LEU A 113 0.70 -24.41 -6.62
N ALA A 114 0.34 -23.37 -7.37
CA ALA A 114 -0.96 -22.72 -7.23
C ALA A 114 -2.12 -23.66 -7.62
N LEU A 115 -1.98 -24.44 -8.69
CA LEU A 115 -2.97 -25.42 -9.13
C LEU A 115 -3.15 -26.54 -8.11
N VAL A 116 -2.06 -27.07 -7.55
CA VAL A 116 -2.10 -28.09 -6.51
C VAL A 116 -2.79 -27.54 -5.26
N ALA A 117 -2.47 -26.30 -4.87
CA ALA A 117 -3.11 -25.66 -3.72
C ALA A 117 -4.63 -25.43 -3.92
N GLN A 118 -5.11 -25.29 -5.17
CA GLN A 118 -6.54 -25.22 -5.48
C GLN A 118 -7.28 -26.58 -5.40
N GLN A 119 -6.57 -27.69 -5.63
CA GLN A 119 -7.19 -29.03 -5.61
C GLN A 119 -7.63 -29.46 -4.21
N TYR A 120 -7.01 -28.92 -3.17
CA TYR A 120 -7.39 -29.22 -1.79
C TYR A 120 -8.64 -28.45 -1.36
N ALA A 121 -9.53 -29.13 -0.64
CA ALA A 121 -10.77 -28.55 -0.14
C ALA A 121 -10.53 -27.35 0.80
N PRO A 122 -11.46 -26.37 0.86
CA PRO A 122 -11.32 -25.23 1.75
C PRO A 122 -11.34 -25.68 3.23
N LYS A 123 -10.36 -25.18 4.01
CA LYS A 123 -10.15 -25.42 5.46
C LYS A 123 -9.46 -26.74 5.87
N THR A 124 -8.91 -27.52 4.95
CA THR A 124 -8.05 -28.68 5.30
C THR A 124 -6.64 -28.24 5.69
N GLN A 125 -5.93 -29.03 6.50
CA GLN A 125 -4.55 -28.74 6.92
C GLN A 125 -3.58 -28.80 5.73
N GLU A 126 -3.84 -29.70 4.79
CA GLU A 126 -3.11 -29.89 3.55
C GLU A 126 -3.19 -28.64 2.67
N ARG A 127 -4.36 -27.97 2.65
CA ARG A 127 -4.52 -26.70 1.93
C ARG A 127 -3.74 -25.57 2.57
N GLN A 128 -3.77 -25.47 3.90
CA GLN A 128 -3.00 -24.45 4.63
C GLN A 128 -1.51 -24.61 4.36
N TYR A 129 -1.03 -25.86 4.40
CA TYR A 129 0.35 -26.20 4.06
C TYR A 129 0.69 -25.84 2.62
N ALA A 130 -0.11 -26.29 1.65
CA ALA A 130 0.10 -26.02 0.22
C ALA A 130 0.17 -24.51 -0.10
N VAL A 131 -0.69 -23.72 0.54
CA VAL A 131 -0.73 -22.26 0.41
C VAL A 131 0.47 -21.59 1.10
N GLU A 132 0.86 -22.06 2.28
CA GLU A 132 2.04 -21.55 2.99
C GLU A 132 3.32 -21.80 2.17
N GLU A 133 3.46 -22.99 1.60
CA GLU A 133 4.58 -23.35 0.72
C GLU A 133 4.59 -22.48 -0.54
N LEU A 134 3.42 -22.24 -1.16
CA LEU A 134 3.32 -21.33 -2.31
C LEU A 134 3.73 -19.90 -1.94
N VAL A 135 3.29 -19.39 -0.78
CA VAL A 135 3.65 -18.04 -0.30
C VAL A 135 5.15 -17.95 -0.04
N ASN A 136 5.74 -18.96 0.59
CA ASN A 136 7.17 -19.03 0.81
C ASN A 136 7.92 -19.07 -0.53
N ALA A 137 7.51 -19.94 -1.46
CA ALA A 137 8.09 -20.04 -2.79
C ALA A 137 8.01 -18.69 -3.54
N LEU A 138 6.87 -18.00 -3.47
CA LEU A 138 6.66 -16.71 -4.09
C LEU A 138 7.61 -15.64 -3.53
N CYS A 139 7.72 -15.52 -2.20
CA CYS A 139 8.64 -14.59 -1.54
C CYS A 139 10.10 -14.86 -1.92
N LEU A 140 10.44 -16.14 -2.11
CA LEU A 140 11.81 -16.58 -2.32
C LEU A 140 12.23 -16.58 -3.79
N SER A 141 11.26 -16.66 -4.70
CA SER A 141 11.48 -16.45 -6.13
C SER A 141 12.03 -15.05 -6.43
N GLY A 142 11.73 -14.05 -5.59
CA GLY A 142 12.09 -12.66 -5.86
C GLY A 142 11.45 -12.09 -7.12
N LYS A 143 10.44 -12.77 -7.70
CA LYS A 143 9.74 -12.38 -8.94
C LYS A 143 8.54 -11.45 -8.69
N LEU A 144 8.34 -11.04 -7.44
CA LEU A 144 7.38 -9.98 -7.10
C LEU A 144 7.85 -8.63 -7.64
N ARG A 145 6.89 -7.75 -7.95
CA ARG A 145 7.15 -6.39 -8.43
C ARG A 145 8.13 -5.69 -7.49
N ARG A 146 9.25 -5.22 -8.01
CA ARG A 146 10.28 -4.54 -7.21
C ARG A 146 9.69 -3.29 -6.55
N GLN A 147 10.17 -3.03 -5.33
CA GLN A 147 9.80 -1.86 -4.53
C GLN A 147 9.95 -0.53 -5.29
N GLY A 148 11.00 -0.39 -6.11
CA GLY A 148 11.29 0.88 -6.79
C GLY A 148 11.53 2.00 -5.79
N ASN A 149 10.92 3.17 -6.02
CA ASN A 149 11.01 4.35 -5.15
C ASN A 149 9.95 4.38 -4.03
N ILE A 150 9.23 3.29 -3.80
CA ILE A 150 8.17 3.24 -2.79
C ILE A 150 8.82 3.08 -1.41
N PRO A 151 8.36 3.82 -0.37
CA PRO A 151 8.81 3.60 1.00
C PRO A 151 8.68 2.14 1.45
N ASP A 152 9.69 1.64 2.16
CA ASP A 152 9.80 0.22 2.55
C ASP A 152 8.60 -0.26 3.36
N HIS A 153 8.07 0.58 4.27
CA HIS A 153 6.91 0.21 5.08
C HIS A 153 5.64 0.02 4.24
N ILE A 154 5.40 0.89 3.25
CA ILE A 154 4.25 0.79 2.34
C ILE A 154 4.34 -0.46 1.48
N TYR A 155 5.55 -0.71 0.96
CA TYR A 155 5.78 -1.87 0.11
C TYR A 155 5.58 -3.17 0.89
N ARG A 156 6.17 -3.28 2.10
CA ARG A 156 5.99 -4.45 2.98
C ARG A 156 4.53 -4.69 3.32
N GLU A 157 3.80 -3.64 3.68
CA GLU A 157 2.38 -3.75 4.00
C GLU A 157 1.56 -4.23 2.80
N ALA A 158 1.81 -3.69 1.61
CA ALA A 158 1.13 -4.10 0.40
C ALA A 158 1.45 -5.55 0.00
N VAL A 159 2.71 -6.00 0.16
CA VAL A 159 3.09 -7.39 -0.04
C VAL A 159 2.33 -8.29 0.94
N ASN A 160 2.32 -7.96 2.24
CA ASN A 160 1.61 -8.74 3.24
C ASN A 160 0.10 -8.85 2.94
N GLN A 161 -0.54 -7.75 2.56
CA GLN A 161 -1.94 -7.75 2.15
C GLN A 161 -2.18 -8.60 0.88
N THR A 162 -1.23 -8.61 -0.04
CA THR A 162 -1.29 -9.43 -1.26
C THR A 162 -1.17 -10.92 -0.92
N LEU A 163 -0.23 -11.30 -0.05
CA LEU A 163 -0.08 -12.67 0.43
C LEU A 163 -1.32 -13.14 1.18
N PHE A 164 -1.88 -12.30 2.05
CA PHE A 164 -3.13 -12.61 2.75
C PHE A 164 -4.31 -12.80 1.79
N TYR A 165 -4.40 -11.95 0.75
CA TYR A 165 -5.38 -12.12 -0.31
C TYR A 165 -5.20 -13.45 -1.04
N LEU A 166 -3.97 -13.80 -1.42
CA LEU A 166 -3.64 -15.07 -2.07
C LEU A 166 -4.10 -16.26 -1.21
N CYS A 167 -3.79 -16.26 0.08
CA CYS A 167 -4.20 -17.36 0.97
C CYS A 167 -5.71 -17.58 1.04
N ARG A 168 -6.51 -16.53 0.85
CA ARG A 168 -7.97 -16.59 0.96
C ARG A 168 -8.67 -16.79 -0.38
N LYS A 169 -8.03 -16.40 -1.48
CA LYS A 169 -8.65 -16.30 -2.81
C LYS A 169 -7.82 -17.00 -3.89
N ILE A 170 -6.99 -17.98 -3.51
CA ILE A 170 -6.27 -18.81 -4.47
C ILE A 170 -7.22 -19.50 -5.45
N ASP A 171 -8.42 -19.88 -5.02
CA ASP A 171 -9.47 -20.50 -5.86
C ASP A 171 -9.94 -19.60 -7.02
N LYS A 172 -9.70 -18.28 -6.94
CA LYS A 172 -10.06 -17.33 -7.99
C LYS A 172 -9.04 -17.28 -9.14
N TYR A 173 -7.87 -17.88 -8.97
CA TYR A 173 -6.88 -17.91 -10.03
C TYR A 173 -7.35 -18.83 -11.16
N GLN A 174 -7.44 -18.28 -12.37
CA GLN A 174 -7.80 -19.03 -13.57
C GLN A 174 -6.61 -19.04 -14.52
N PRO A 175 -6.03 -20.22 -14.83
CA PRO A 175 -4.90 -20.34 -15.76
C PRO A 175 -5.18 -19.73 -17.14
N ASP A 176 -6.43 -19.75 -17.59
CA ASP A 176 -6.85 -19.26 -18.91
C ASP A 176 -6.76 -17.73 -19.05
N LYS A 177 -6.86 -16.99 -17.93
CA LYS A 177 -6.84 -15.52 -17.92
C LYS A 177 -5.43 -14.94 -17.96
N GLY A 178 -4.41 -15.76 -17.72
CA GLY A 178 -3.02 -15.31 -17.71
C GLY A 178 -2.18 -16.04 -16.68
N ARG A 179 -0.88 -15.72 -16.67
CA ARG A 179 0.11 -16.40 -15.82
C ARG A 179 -0.06 -16.02 -14.35
N PHE A 180 0.26 -16.95 -13.47
CA PHE A 180 0.11 -16.79 -12.02
C PHE A 180 0.85 -15.57 -11.47
N LEU A 181 2.14 -15.40 -11.83
CA LEU A 181 2.91 -14.24 -11.39
C LEU A 181 2.34 -12.92 -11.91
N GLY A 182 1.83 -12.89 -13.14
CA GLY A 182 1.13 -11.73 -13.68
C GLY A 182 -0.09 -11.34 -12.84
N TRP A 183 -0.92 -12.31 -12.48
CA TRP A 183 -2.09 -12.11 -11.62
C TRP A 183 -1.72 -11.60 -10.21
N VAL A 184 -0.67 -12.18 -9.60
CA VAL A 184 -0.19 -11.75 -8.28
C VAL A 184 0.40 -10.34 -8.32
N ASN A 185 1.24 -10.03 -9.33
CA ASN A 185 1.85 -8.71 -9.47
C ASN A 185 0.81 -7.63 -9.78
N TYR A 186 -0.19 -7.95 -10.59
CA TYR A 186 -1.34 -7.09 -10.83
C TYR A 186 -2.10 -6.79 -9.53
N ARG A 187 -2.32 -7.81 -8.70
CA ARG A 187 -2.98 -7.63 -7.40
C ARG A 187 -2.13 -6.76 -6.46
N LEU A 188 -0.83 -7.01 -6.40
CA LEU A 188 0.13 -6.23 -5.61
C LEU A 188 0.11 -4.76 -6.03
N GLU A 189 0.07 -4.48 -7.33
CA GLU A 189 -0.03 -3.11 -7.84
C GLU A 189 -1.30 -2.40 -7.37
N ARG A 190 -2.45 -3.07 -7.45
CA ARG A 190 -3.72 -2.49 -6.99
C ARG A 190 -3.72 -2.20 -5.50
N ILE A 191 -3.14 -3.09 -4.71
CA ILE A 191 -3.01 -2.89 -3.26
C ILE A 191 -2.04 -1.75 -2.96
N LEU A 192 -0.88 -1.70 -3.62
CA LEU A 192 0.09 -0.60 -3.49
C LEU A 192 -0.55 0.76 -3.79
N ARG A 193 -1.31 0.88 -4.88
CA ARG A 193 -2.04 2.11 -5.21
C ARG A 193 -3.02 2.50 -4.12
N LYS A 194 -3.71 1.53 -3.52
CA LYS A 194 -4.67 1.77 -2.44
C LYS A 194 -3.98 2.20 -1.15
N THR A 195 -2.95 1.47 -0.71
CA THR A 195 -2.23 1.77 0.54
C THR A 195 -1.55 3.13 0.47
N TYR A 196 -0.91 3.43 -0.66
CA TYR A 196 -0.30 4.73 -0.90
C TYR A 196 -1.30 5.89 -0.85
N ARG A 197 -2.47 5.74 -1.49
CA ARG A 197 -3.54 6.76 -1.42
C ARG A 197 -4.06 6.97 0.00
N LEU A 198 -4.28 5.89 0.75
CA LEU A 198 -4.79 5.97 2.12
C LEU A 198 -3.83 6.70 3.04
N GLU A 199 -2.53 6.42 2.95
CA GLU A 199 -1.53 7.12 3.75
C GLU A 199 -1.42 8.60 3.34
N LYS A 200 -1.50 8.91 2.04
CA LYS A 200 -1.57 10.30 1.57
C LYS A 200 -2.80 11.01 2.13
N GLU A 201 -3.97 10.37 2.10
CA GLU A 201 -5.21 10.92 2.63
C GLU A 201 -5.14 11.11 4.16
N GLU A 202 -4.56 10.16 4.90
CA GLU A 202 -4.38 10.24 6.35
C GLU A 202 -3.39 11.33 6.75
N LEU A 203 -2.24 11.43 6.06
CA LEU A 203 -1.27 12.50 6.25
C LEU A 203 -1.91 13.86 5.93
N ALA A 204 -2.59 13.99 4.79
CA ALA A 204 -3.29 15.22 4.41
C ALA A 204 -4.41 15.58 5.40
N GLN A 205 -5.13 14.59 5.94
CA GLN A 205 -6.13 14.81 6.98
C GLN A 205 -5.49 15.26 8.29
N SER A 206 -4.37 14.65 8.69
CA SER A 206 -3.64 15.03 9.90
C SER A 206 -3.06 16.45 9.79
N LEU A 207 -2.51 16.81 8.62
CA LEU A 207 -1.97 18.14 8.34
C LEU A 207 -3.09 19.17 8.29
N LYS A 208 -4.21 18.86 7.61
CA LYS A 208 -5.42 19.72 7.66
C LYS A 208 -5.93 19.91 9.08
N ALA A 209 -5.98 18.86 9.90
CA ALA A 209 -6.40 18.96 11.29
C ALA A 209 -5.46 19.85 12.12
N LYS A 210 -4.14 19.75 11.90
CA LYS A 210 -3.13 20.64 12.52
C LYS A 210 -3.29 22.09 12.07
N ILE A 211 -3.45 22.34 10.77
CA ILE A 211 -3.69 23.68 10.20
C ILE A 211 -4.95 24.28 10.82
N ILE A 212 -6.03 23.50 10.90
CA ILE A 212 -7.29 23.93 11.51
C ILE A 212 -7.06 24.28 12.99
N HIS A 213 -6.35 23.44 13.74
CA HIS A 213 -6.04 23.70 15.15
C HIS A 213 -5.25 25.01 15.33
N ILE A 214 -4.19 25.21 14.56
CA ILE A 214 -3.36 26.42 14.60
C ILE A 214 -4.17 27.65 14.17
N LYS A 215 -5.00 27.54 13.11
CA LYS A 215 -5.91 28.62 12.69
C LYS A 215 -6.82 29.06 13.83
N TYR A 216 -7.40 28.12 14.56
CA TYR A 216 -8.25 28.44 15.71
C TYR A 216 -7.46 29.05 16.87
N GLN A 217 -6.24 28.57 17.13
CA GLN A 217 -5.35 29.20 18.10
C GLN A 217 -5.05 30.66 17.73
N LEU A 218 -4.65 30.92 16.47
CA LEU A 218 -4.41 32.27 15.95
C LEU A 218 -5.66 33.14 16.04
N SER A 219 -6.81 32.64 15.60
CA SER A 219 -8.08 33.36 15.72
C SER A 219 -8.41 33.68 17.19
N SER A 220 -8.11 32.78 18.12
CA SER A 220 -8.34 33.02 19.54
C SER A 220 -7.38 34.07 20.11
N LEU A 221 -6.12 34.07 19.67
CA LEU A 221 -5.10 35.05 20.07
C LEU A 221 -5.48 36.44 19.57
N VAL A 222 -5.81 36.57 18.29
CA VAL A 222 -6.21 37.85 17.66
C VAL A 222 -7.49 38.43 18.29
N ARG A 223 -8.41 37.58 18.76
CA ARG A 223 -9.62 38.01 19.47
C ARG A 223 -9.36 38.38 20.94
N LYS A 224 -8.41 37.72 21.60
CA LYS A 224 -8.03 37.99 23.00
C LYS A 224 -7.13 39.21 23.15
N THR A 225 -6.34 39.55 22.13
CA THR A 225 -5.62 40.82 22.08
C THR A 225 -6.63 41.95 21.91
N LYS A 226 -7.06 42.55 23.03
CA LYS A 226 -7.85 43.78 22.97
C LYS A 226 -6.95 44.89 22.46
N LEU A 227 -7.48 45.70 21.55
CA LEU A 227 -6.81 46.91 21.06
C LEU A 227 -6.37 47.80 22.24
N GLU A 228 -7.12 47.78 23.33
CA GLU A 228 -6.84 48.48 24.58
C GLU A 228 -5.57 47.99 25.28
N ASP A 229 -5.28 46.69 25.30
CA ASP A 229 -4.08 46.14 25.94
C ASP A 229 -2.82 46.48 25.13
N VAL A 230 -2.95 46.44 23.80
CA VAL A 230 -1.91 46.90 22.86
C VAL A 230 -1.69 48.41 22.98
N GLN A 231 -2.76 49.20 23.09
CA GLN A 231 -2.71 50.65 23.29
C GLN A 231 -2.16 51.03 24.68
N LEU A 232 -2.49 50.27 25.73
CA LEU A 232 -1.97 50.45 27.09
C LEU A 232 -0.48 50.16 27.12
N TRP A 233 -0.06 49.05 26.50
CA TRP A 233 1.34 48.71 26.35
C TRP A 233 2.10 49.78 25.55
N LEU A 234 1.55 50.24 24.42
CA LEU A 234 2.11 51.33 23.61
C LEU A 234 2.19 52.65 24.39
N LYS A 235 1.17 52.98 25.20
CA LYS A 235 1.15 54.17 26.08
C LYS A 235 2.18 54.07 27.21
N LEU A 236 2.33 52.90 27.83
CA LEU A 236 3.32 52.65 28.88
C LEU A 236 4.75 52.74 28.32
N LYS A 237 4.94 52.29 27.08
CA LYS A 237 6.19 52.40 26.33
C LYS A 237 6.53 53.84 25.91
N LEU A 238 5.56 54.60 25.36
CA LEU A 238 5.71 56.02 25.01
C LEU A 238 5.98 56.91 26.25
N LYS A 239 5.54 56.48 27.44
CA LYS A 239 5.89 57.12 28.72
C LYS A 239 7.27 56.73 29.29
N GLY A 240 8.07 55.95 28.55
CA GLY A 240 9.49 55.73 28.88
C GLY A 240 9.77 54.82 30.09
N LEU A 241 8.83 53.97 30.50
CA LEU A 241 8.94 53.18 31.75
C LEU A 241 9.64 51.81 31.63
N ILE A 242 10.18 51.43 30.47
CA ILE A 242 10.96 50.18 30.29
C ILE A 242 12.23 50.46 29.48
N PRO A 243 13.44 50.33 30.06
CA PRO A 243 14.69 50.55 29.35
C PRO A 243 15.13 49.27 28.62
N GLU A 244 15.23 49.35 27.29
CA GLU A 244 16.30 48.79 26.43
C GLU A 244 15.81 48.64 24.99
N VAL A 245 16.54 49.27 24.07
CA VAL A 245 16.19 49.51 22.67
C VAL A 245 17.07 48.64 21.76
N SER A 246 16.44 47.64 21.12
CA SER A 246 16.91 47.09 19.84
C SER A 246 15.79 46.36 19.06
N TRP A 247 14.79 45.79 19.74
CA TRP A 247 13.68 45.01 19.12
C TRP A 247 12.38 45.80 18.82
N TRP A 248 12.40 47.14 18.92
CA TRP A 248 11.16 47.94 18.97
C TRP A 248 10.49 48.13 17.61
N MET A 249 11.26 48.13 16.53
CA MET A 249 10.72 48.15 15.17
C MET A 249 9.99 46.84 14.88
N ASP A 250 10.58 45.71 15.25
CA ASP A 250 9.99 44.38 15.04
C ASP A 250 8.75 44.18 15.91
N ILE A 251 8.82 44.54 17.19
CA ILE A 251 7.68 44.47 18.11
C ILE A 251 6.58 45.44 17.68
N GLY A 252 6.93 46.65 17.22
CA GLY A 252 5.99 47.62 16.69
C GLY A 252 5.27 47.15 15.43
N LEU A 253 6.01 46.53 14.50
CA LEU A 253 5.47 45.92 13.29
C LEU A 253 4.54 44.74 13.61
N ILE A 254 4.93 43.87 14.56
CA ILE A 254 4.10 42.76 15.04
C ILE A 254 2.80 43.27 15.66
N LEU A 255 2.85 44.31 16.49
CA LEU A 255 1.67 44.91 17.11
C LEU A 255 0.78 45.63 16.10
N ALA A 256 1.37 46.33 15.11
CA ALA A 256 0.63 46.94 14.02
C ALA A 256 -0.06 45.89 13.14
N ALA A 257 0.63 44.78 12.81
CA ALA A 257 0.08 43.65 12.08
C ALA A 257 -1.05 42.96 12.86
N LEU A 258 -0.91 42.78 14.18
CA LEU A 258 -1.99 42.24 15.03
C LEU A 258 -3.20 43.16 15.09
N ALA A 259 -2.99 44.48 15.13
CA ALA A 259 -4.07 45.47 15.12
C ALA A 259 -4.81 45.51 13.77
N THR A 260 -4.09 45.45 12.64
CA THR A 260 -4.72 45.38 11.31
C THR A 260 -5.46 44.06 11.11
N LEU A 261 -4.92 42.93 11.58
CA LEU A 261 -5.58 41.63 11.56
C LEU A 261 -6.85 41.62 12.43
N SER A 262 -6.80 42.24 13.61
CA SER A 262 -7.96 42.39 14.49
C SER A 262 -9.06 43.23 13.85
N GLN A 263 -8.71 44.34 13.18
CA GLN A 263 -9.66 45.15 12.42
C GLN A 263 -10.23 44.42 11.20
N LEU A 264 -9.42 43.63 10.50
CA LEU A 264 -9.84 42.85 9.34
C LEU A 264 -10.83 41.74 9.73
N MET A 265 -10.63 41.08 10.88
CA MET A 265 -11.55 40.09 11.45
C MET A 265 -12.96 40.64 11.73
N VAL A 266 -13.08 41.96 11.96
CA VAL A 266 -14.36 42.65 12.21
C VAL A 266 -15.01 43.15 10.93
N ARG A 267 -14.23 43.57 9.93
CA ARG A 267 -14.74 44.14 8.67
C ARG A 267 -15.02 43.09 7.59
N GLU A 268 -14.11 42.13 7.39
CA GLU A 268 -14.16 41.16 6.29
C GLU A 268 -13.79 39.75 6.77
N THR A 269 -14.78 39.04 7.31
CA THR A 269 -14.59 37.73 7.95
C THR A 269 -14.06 36.65 7.02
N ILE A 270 -14.38 36.71 5.72
CA ILE A 270 -13.94 35.72 4.72
C ILE A 270 -12.45 35.89 4.39
N VAL A 271 -12.00 37.13 4.14
CA VAL A 271 -10.61 37.44 3.81
C VAL A 271 -9.71 37.20 5.02
N ALA A 272 -10.20 37.54 6.22
CA ALA A 272 -9.49 37.28 7.46
C ALA A 272 -9.33 35.78 7.75
N ASP A 273 -10.37 34.97 7.52
CA ASP A 273 -10.29 33.51 7.73
C ASP A 273 -9.36 32.82 6.72
N ALA A 274 -9.34 33.29 5.46
CA ALA A 274 -8.41 32.83 4.44
C ALA A 274 -6.95 33.16 4.77
N LEU A 275 -6.69 34.38 5.25
CA LEU A 275 -5.34 34.80 5.63
C LEU A 275 -4.84 34.07 6.89
N LEU A 276 -5.72 33.83 7.88
CA LEU A 276 -5.39 32.99 9.04
C LEU A 276 -5.09 31.54 8.66
N PHE A 277 -5.75 31.01 7.64
CA PHE A 277 -5.46 29.68 7.10
C PHE A 277 -4.07 29.62 6.44
N GLU A 278 -3.71 30.61 5.62
CA GLU A 278 -2.37 30.68 5.01
C GLU A 278 -1.26 30.89 6.06
N MET A 279 -1.50 31.71 7.09
CA MET A 279 -0.57 31.86 8.21
C MET A 279 -0.40 30.55 8.99
N ALA A 280 -1.48 29.82 9.22
CA ALA A 280 -1.43 28.50 9.86
C ALA A 280 -0.63 27.50 9.01
N LYS A 281 -0.80 27.52 7.68
CA LYS A 281 -0.02 26.71 6.74
C LYS A 281 1.48 27.07 6.76
N ALA A 282 1.82 28.35 6.75
CA ALA A 282 3.20 28.84 6.79
C ALA A 282 3.92 28.58 8.13
N SER A 283 3.17 28.33 9.21
CA SER A 283 3.71 28.02 10.54
C SER A 283 4.06 26.55 10.77
N LEU A 284 3.72 25.66 9.82
CA LEU A 284 4.11 24.26 9.85
C LEU A 284 5.64 24.14 9.75
N PRO A 285 6.27 23.19 10.46
CA PRO A 285 7.71 22.98 10.37
C PRO A 285 8.12 22.58 8.95
N VAL A 286 9.26 23.10 8.48
CA VAL A 286 9.79 22.89 7.12
C VAL A 286 9.90 21.40 6.76
N SER A 287 10.12 20.52 7.73
CA SER A 287 10.16 19.07 7.54
C SER A 287 8.81 18.45 7.13
N GLU A 288 7.68 19.01 7.55
CA GLU A 288 6.34 18.54 7.17
C GLU A 288 5.96 19.02 5.76
N ILE A 289 6.40 20.22 5.38
CA ILE A 289 6.23 20.77 4.02
C ILE A 289 7.12 20.02 3.01
N LEU A 290 8.36 19.69 3.38
CA LEU A 290 9.25 18.89 2.55
C LEU A 290 8.74 17.45 2.38
N ALA A 291 8.09 16.87 3.40
CA ALA A 291 7.46 15.56 3.29
C ALA A 291 6.34 15.55 2.25
N GLU A 292 5.49 16.58 2.17
CA GLU A 292 4.47 16.71 1.12
C GLU A 292 5.09 16.79 -0.28
N HIS A 293 6.12 17.63 -0.48
CA HIS A 293 6.78 17.78 -1.78
C HIS A 293 7.53 16.51 -2.22
N GLN A 294 8.23 15.84 -1.30
CA GLN A 294 8.88 14.56 -1.60
C GLN A 294 7.84 13.50 -1.97
N GLN A 295 6.66 13.50 -1.36
CA GLN A 295 5.61 12.54 -1.69
C GLN A 295 4.97 12.82 -3.06
N GLU A 296 4.78 14.09 -3.43
CA GLU A 296 4.30 14.48 -4.77
C GLU A 296 5.29 14.09 -5.88
N GLU A 297 6.59 14.28 -5.66
CA GLU A 297 7.65 13.86 -6.58
C GLU A 297 7.72 12.32 -6.71
N ILE A 298 7.49 11.59 -5.61
CA ILE A 298 7.40 10.12 -5.63
C ILE A 298 6.16 9.67 -6.43
N GLU A 299 5.03 10.39 -6.35
CA GLU A 299 3.81 10.05 -7.08
C GLU A 299 3.93 10.29 -8.59
N GLU A 300 4.50 11.41 -9.02
CA GLU A 300 4.77 11.67 -10.44
C GLU A 300 5.68 10.60 -11.04
N ASN A 301 6.74 10.23 -10.32
CA ASN A 301 7.64 9.16 -10.73
C ASN A 301 7.01 7.75 -10.67
N PHE A 302 6.11 7.51 -9.70
CA PHE A 302 5.34 6.27 -9.59
C PHE A 302 4.37 6.13 -10.77
N LEU A 303 3.68 7.20 -11.16
CA LEU A 303 2.76 7.22 -12.29
C LEU A 303 3.48 7.15 -13.65
N ALA A 304 4.66 7.77 -13.76
CA ALA A 304 5.48 7.75 -14.98
C ALA A 304 6.10 6.38 -15.31
N ASN A 305 6.35 5.53 -14.31
CA ASN A 305 6.95 4.19 -14.49
C ASN A 305 5.93 3.04 -14.65
N ILE A 306 4.69 3.35 -15.01
CA ILE A 306 3.63 2.37 -15.22
C ILE A 306 3.47 2.15 -16.73
N PRO A 307 3.67 0.92 -17.27
CA PRO A 307 3.19 0.59 -18.60
C PRO A 307 1.68 0.80 -18.62
N ALA A 308 1.18 1.59 -19.56
CA ALA A 308 -0.24 1.92 -19.67
C ALA A 308 -1.08 0.62 -19.66
N PRO A 309 -2.00 0.44 -18.69
CA PRO A 309 -2.91 -0.69 -18.72
C PRO A 309 -3.97 -0.43 -19.79
N GLU A 310 -4.27 -1.47 -20.55
CA GLU A 310 -5.49 -1.55 -21.37
C GLU A 310 -6.69 -1.11 -20.52
N VAL A 311 -7.53 -0.24 -21.08
CA VAL A 311 -8.58 0.56 -20.41
C VAL A 311 -9.35 -0.26 -19.35
N GLU A 312 -8.98 -0.13 -18.08
CA GLU A 312 -9.69 -0.77 -16.97
C GLU A 312 -11.00 -0.04 -16.69
N VAL A 313 -12.12 -0.73 -16.87
CA VAL A 313 -13.46 -0.23 -16.54
C VAL A 313 -13.58 -0.06 -15.03
N THR A 314 -13.83 1.16 -14.55
CA THR A 314 -13.88 1.44 -13.11
C THR A 314 -15.19 0.95 -12.48
N LEU A 315 -15.21 0.75 -11.16
CA LEU A 315 -16.43 0.36 -10.42
C LEU A 315 -17.55 1.40 -10.62
N LEU A 316 -17.20 2.68 -10.77
CA LEU A 316 -18.15 3.75 -11.10
C LEU A 316 -18.78 3.54 -12.48
N ASP A 317 -18.00 3.09 -13.47
CA ASP A 317 -18.48 2.82 -14.83
C ASP A 317 -19.43 1.62 -14.84
N LYS A 318 -19.19 0.60 -14.01
CA LYS A 318 -20.13 -0.52 -13.86
C LYS A 318 -21.42 -0.15 -13.15
N VAL A 319 -21.36 0.70 -12.13
CA VAL A 319 -22.57 1.27 -11.50
C VAL A 319 -23.37 2.08 -12.52
N ARG A 320 -22.71 2.93 -13.32
CA ARG A 320 -23.34 3.70 -14.40
C ARG A 320 -23.97 2.78 -15.43
N GLN A 321 -23.26 1.73 -15.85
CA GLN A 321 -23.74 0.75 -16.82
C GLN A 321 -24.98 0.02 -16.30
N TYR A 322 -25.00 -0.45 -15.05
CA TYR A 322 -26.18 -1.11 -14.48
C TYR A 322 -27.42 -0.18 -14.45
N ILE A 323 -27.20 1.09 -14.10
CA ILE A 323 -28.28 2.08 -14.06
C ILE A 323 -28.77 2.39 -15.47
N ALA A 324 -27.89 2.43 -16.47
CA ALA A 324 -28.23 2.67 -17.87
C ALA A 324 -28.98 1.48 -18.51
N ASP A 325 -28.47 0.26 -18.33
CA ASP A 325 -29.03 -0.95 -18.94
C ASP A 325 -30.34 -1.39 -18.24
N ASP A 326 -30.51 -1.01 -16.96
CA ASP A 326 -31.64 -1.36 -16.07
C ASP A 326 -32.20 -2.78 -16.32
N PRO A 327 -31.35 -3.83 -16.19
CA PRO A 327 -31.66 -5.17 -16.67
C PRO A 327 -32.90 -5.79 -16.00
N LYS A 328 -33.19 -5.39 -14.76
CA LYS A 328 -34.36 -5.84 -13.98
C LYS A 328 -35.53 -4.84 -14.00
N ARG A 329 -35.44 -3.75 -14.76
CA ARG A 329 -36.43 -2.65 -14.83
C ARG A 329 -36.79 -2.05 -13.46
N LEU A 330 -35.83 -2.01 -12.54
CA LEU A 330 -36.04 -1.53 -11.17
C LEU A 330 -35.74 -0.03 -11.04
N CYS A 331 -35.02 0.56 -12.00
CA CYS A 331 -34.65 1.97 -12.00
C CYS A 331 -35.70 2.90 -12.64
N GLN A 332 -36.73 2.34 -13.30
CA GLN A 332 -37.81 3.11 -13.97
C GLN A 332 -38.86 3.76 -13.04
N LYS A 333 -38.84 3.52 -11.72
CA LYS A 333 -39.83 4.19 -10.85
C LYS A 333 -39.57 5.69 -10.83
N HIS A 334 -40.65 6.46 -10.86
CA HIS A 334 -40.67 7.91 -10.96
C HIS A 334 -41.28 8.56 -9.71
N ILE A 335 -41.07 9.87 -9.56
CA ILE A 335 -41.72 10.69 -8.53
C ILE A 335 -43.19 10.88 -8.92
N ARG A 336 -44.09 10.86 -7.94
CA ARG A 336 -45.54 11.06 -8.16
C ARG A 336 -45.76 12.36 -8.94
N GLU A 337 -46.59 12.31 -9.98
CA GLU A 337 -46.91 13.42 -10.89
C GLU A 337 -45.77 13.88 -11.83
N HIS A 338 -44.61 13.21 -11.78
CA HIS A 338 -43.45 13.51 -12.63
C HIS A 338 -42.89 12.25 -13.31
N PRO A 339 -43.53 11.74 -14.38
CA PRO A 339 -43.09 10.54 -15.09
C PRO A 339 -41.67 10.67 -15.69
N GLU A 340 -41.23 11.89 -15.99
CA GLU A 340 -39.89 12.23 -16.46
C GLU A 340 -38.79 12.10 -15.38
N ALA A 341 -39.16 12.12 -14.10
CA ALA A 341 -38.23 12.08 -12.98
C ALA A 341 -38.04 10.66 -12.44
N THR A 342 -37.54 9.76 -13.28
CA THR A 342 -37.21 8.38 -12.89
C THR A 342 -35.93 8.34 -12.04
N PHE A 343 -35.78 7.27 -11.24
CA PHE A 343 -34.53 7.06 -10.50
C PHE A 343 -33.34 6.94 -11.45
N GLN A 344 -33.52 6.29 -12.60
CA GLN A 344 -32.50 6.18 -13.65
C GLN A 344 -32.01 7.57 -14.10
N GLU A 345 -32.92 8.45 -14.51
CA GLU A 345 -32.58 9.78 -15.02
C GLU A 345 -31.87 10.63 -13.96
N ILE A 346 -32.39 10.66 -12.74
CA ILE A 346 -31.79 11.41 -11.63
C ILE A 346 -30.41 10.84 -11.27
N ALA A 347 -30.25 9.52 -11.26
CA ALA A 347 -28.98 8.87 -10.93
C ALA A 347 -27.92 9.10 -12.00
N LEU A 348 -28.27 9.01 -13.29
CA LEU A 348 -27.32 9.28 -14.39
C LEU A 348 -26.83 10.72 -14.38
N ARG A 349 -27.72 11.70 -14.15
CA ARG A 349 -27.31 13.12 -14.02
C ARG A 349 -26.41 13.37 -12.81
N ARG A 350 -26.71 12.76 -11.66
CA ARG A 350 -25.86 12.87 -10.45
C ARG A 350 -24.51 12.21 -10.66
N LEU A 351 -24.47 11.05 -11.29
CA LEU A 351 -23.23 10.37 -11.65
C LEU A 351 -22.46 11.14 -12.73
N GLY A 352 -23.15 11.89 -13.60
CA GLY A 352 -22.57 12.81 -14.59
C GLY A 352 -22.01 14.12 -14.01
N GLY A 353 -22.15 14.36 -12.69
CA GLY A 353 -21.59 15.52 -12.01
C GLY A 353 -22.56 16.67 -11.76
N GLU A 354 -23.84 16.53 -12.12
CA GLU A 354 -24.82 17.60 -11.86
C GLU A 354 -25.15 17.75 -10.37
N SER A 355 -25.29 19.01 -9.93
CA SER A 355 -25.73 19.35 -8.59
C SER A 355 -27.23 19.20 -8.42
N TRP A 356 -27.70 18.98 -7.19
CA TRP A 356 -29.14 18.95 -6.88
C TRP A 356 -29.89 20.20 -7.33
N LYS A 357 -29.23 21.37 -7.30
CA LYS A 357 -29.80 22.65 -7.72
C LYS A 357 -30.07 22.66 -9.23
N GLN A 358 -29.17 22.11 -10.04
CA GLN A 358 -29.33 22.00 -11.50
C GLN A 358 -30.44 21.02 -11.88
N ILE A 359 -30.47 19.84 -11.24
CA ILE A 359 -31.49 18.82 -11.50
C ILE A 359 -32.89 19.31 -11.06
N SER A 360 -32.97 20.00 -9.92
CA SER A 360 -34.21 20.62 -9.43
C SER A 360 -34.74 21.67 -10.39
N ALA A 361 -33.88 22.53 -10.94
CA ALA A 361 -34.26 23.51 -11.94
C ALA A 361 -34.70 22.87 -13.26
N ALA A 362 -34.06 21.77 -13.68
CA ALA A 362 -34.37 21.09 -14.93
C ALA A 362 -35.67 20.28 -14.89
N LEU A 363 -35.99 19.65 -13.75
CA LEU A 363 -37.19 18.83 -13.59
C LEU A 363 -38.36 19.58 -12.96
N GLY A 364 -38.15 20.80 -12.46
CA GLY A 364 -39.19 21.58 -11.76
C GLY A 364 -39.59 21.00 -10.39
N ILE A 365 -38.80 20.09 -9.83
CA ILE A 365 -39.08 19.40 -8.57
C ILE A 365 -38.21 19.99 -7.46
N GLY A 366 -38.79 20.26 -6.29
CA GLY A 366 -38.05 20.75 -5.13
C GLY A 366 -36.92 19.81 -4.69
N ILE A 367 -35.75 20.36 -4.37
CA ILE A 367 -34.56 19.63 -3.89
C ILE A 367 -34.89 18.62 -2.76
N PRO A 368 -35.70 18.95 -1.73
CA PRO A 368 -36.03 17.99 -0.68
C PRO A 368 -36.77 16.76 -1.20
N THR A 369 -37.69 16.94 -2.16
CA THR A 369 -38.46 15.86 -2.79
C THR A 369 -37.55 14.98 -3.64
N LEU A 370 -36.67 15.57 -4.44
CA LEU A 370 -35.69 14.84 -5.26
C LEU A 370 -34.71 14.03 -4.42
N SER A 371 -34.10 14.66 -3.40
CA SER A 371 -33.09 14.02 -2.55
C SER A 371 -33.70 12.86 -1.74
N ASN A 372 -34.87 13.07 -1.14
CA ASN A 372 -35.55 12.03 -0.37
C ASN A 372 -36.00 10.85 -1.25
N PHE A 373 -36.50 11.13 -2.46
CA PHE A 373 -36.82 10.08 -3.42
C PHE A 373 -35.58 9.29 -3.82
N PHE A 374 -34.50 9.98 -4.20
CA PHE A 374 -33.24 9.35 -4.61
C PHE A 374 -32.65 8.48 -3.51
N GLN A 375 -32.53 8.98 -2.28
CA GLN A 375 -31.96 8.20 -1.17
C GLN A 375 -32.79 6.96 -0.83
N ARG A 376 -34.12 7.08 -0.81
CA ARG A 376 -35.01 5.95 -0.54
C ARG A 376 -34.91 4.87 -1.61
N ARG A 377 -34.83 5.26 -2.88
CA ARG A 377 -34.71 4.33 -4.01
C ARG A 377 -33.32 3.72 -4.09
N LEU A 378 -32.27 4.52 -3.88
CA LEU A 378 -30.90 4.02 -3.80
C LEU A 378 -30.78 2.94 -2.72
N LYS A 379 -31.28 3.18 -1.50
CA LYS A 379 -31.25 2.20 -0.40
C LYS A 379 -31.96 0.88 -0.77
N ALA A 380 -33.03 0.94 -1.55
CA ALA A 380 -33.74 -0.25 -2.03
C ALA A 380 -33.00 -1.00 -3.15
N LEU A 381 -32.19 -0.30 -3.95
CA LEU A 381 -31.48 -0.86 -5.11
C LEU A 381 -30.04 -1.28 -4.79
N VAL A 382 -29.46 -0.81 -3.68
CA VAL A 382 -28.10 -1.16 -3.23
C VAL A 382 -27.85 -2.68 -3.21
N PRO A 383 -28.74 -3.54 -2.68
CA PRO A 383 -28.51 -4.99 -2.68
C PRO A 383 -28.39 -5.58 -4.09
N GLU A 384 -29.23 -5.11 -5.03
CA GLU A 384 -29.26 -5.59 -6.41
C GLU A 384 -28.07 -5.08 -7.23
N ILE A 385 -27.74 -3.79 -7.09
CA ILE A 385 -26.54 -3.19 -7.70
C ILE A 385 -25.29 -3.92 -7.20
N ARG A 386 -25.23 -4.22 -5.89
CA ARG A 386 -24.13 -4.95 -5.30
C ARG A 386 -24.02 -6.36 -5.86
N SER A 387 -25.13 -7.10 -5.95
CA SER A 387 -25.14 -8.44 -6.56
C SER A 387 -24.67 -8.42 -8.02
N TYR A 388 -25.12 -7.44 -8.81
CA TYR A 388 -24.73 -7.30 -10.22
C TYR A 388 -23.24 -6.98 -10.39
N ILE A 389 -22.71 -6.11 -9.51
CA ILE A 389 -21.28 -5.76 -9.51
C ILE A 389 -20.46 -6.95 -9.02
N GLU A 390 -20.91 -7.67 -7.99
CA GLU A 390 -20.24 -8.88 -7.49
C GLU A 390 -20.16 -9.97 -8.59
N GLU A 391 -21.21 -10.16 -9.40
CA GLU A 391 -21.21 -11.07 -10.55
C GLU A 391 -20.23 -10.66 -11.67
N TYR A 392 -19.96 -9.36 -11.83
CA TYR A 392 -19.05 -8.81 -12.84
C TYR A 392 -17.58 -8.75 -12.38
N PHE A 393 -17.33 -8.77 -11.07
CA PHE A 393 -15.99 -8.70 -10.45
C PHE A 393 -15.58 -10.02 -9.75
N ASP A 394 -16.41 -11.06 -9.83
CA ASP A 394 -16.02 -12.46 -9.59
C ASP A 394 -15.35 -13.08 -10.83
#